data_AF-A0AAD3CG28-F1
#
_entry.id   AF-A0AAD3CG28-F1
#
_cell.length_a   1.000
_cell.length_b   1.000
_cell.length_c   1.000
_cell.angle_alpha   90.00
_cell.angle_beta   90.00
_cell.angle_gamma   90.00
#
_symmetry.space_group_name_H-M   'P 1'
#
loop_
_entity.id
_entity.type
_entity.pdbx_description
1 polymer ?
#
loop_
_entity_poly.entity_id
_entity_poly.type
_entity_poly.pdbx_seq_one_letter_code
_entity_poly.pdbx_strand_id
1 'polypeptide(L)'
;MMNGDRRFIHALISCLLLQQNNIVKAFGTNNHRTTKLQSRTDFFVSVGAAVSVLLAPVEVIAKPPQASPQEDIDTIREALGTLSVLLDNWEKATVECIFADVPRELLESKNKEQLLEKASTFALFDKSTSVVSCKTSNKIVRDYLGVTGKGPLVNVDKKMLKRSVVDTLADIDDLETYYSEVEKFQQAISRASAASYTAGVSDFDSINNFEQGKQSSGDSNLEQAKRAIDDAKQSLSVIVSLLNKT
;
A
#
# COMPACT_ATOMS: atom_id res chain seq x y z
N MET A 1 28.55 -12.30 47.18
CA MET A 1 27.29 -11.69 47.67
C MET A 1 27.15 -10.31 47.06
N MET A 2 26.42 -10.17 45.96
CA MET A 2 25.88 -8.89 45.50
C MET A 2 24.55 -9.19 44.80
N ASN A 3 23.46 -9.14 45.57
CA ASN A 3 22.09 -9.09 45.08
C ASN A 3 21.64 -7.64 45.23
N GLY A 4 21.63 -6.88 44.15
CA GLY A 4 21.13 -5.51 44.11
C GLY A 4 20.80 -5.13 42.67
N ASP A 5 19.66 -4.48 42.49
CA ASP A 5 19.27 -3.77 41.26
C ASP A 5 18.63 -4.54 40.09
N ARG A 6 17.53 -5.25 40.38
CA ARG A 6 16.51 -5.60 39.37
C ARG A 6 15.25 -4.73 39.37
N ARG A 7 15.18 -3.70 40.22
CA ARG A 7 13.96 -2.86 40.36
C ARG A 7 13.97 -1.57 39.52
N PHE A 8 15.09 -1.19 38.92
CA PHE A 8 15.17 0.06 38.14
C PHE A 8 14.77 -0.08 36.66
N ILE A 9 14.78 -1.30 36.11
CA ILE A 9 14.50 -1.51 34.67
C ILE A 9 12.98 -1.52 34.38
N HIS A 10 12.13 -1.88 35.36
CA HIS A 10 10.68 -1.89 35.16
C HIS A 10 10.03 -0.50 35.13
N ALA A 11 10.71 0.56 35.60
CA ALA A 11 10.16 1.92 35.62
C ALA A 11 10.31 2.66 34.27
N LEU A 12 11.26 2.27 33.42
CA LEU A 12 11.49 2.94 32.13
C LEU A 12 10.59 2.41 30.99
N ILE A 13 10.09 1.17 31.09
CA ILE A 13 9.25 0.58 30.04
C ILE A 13 7.79 1.11 30.11
N SER A 14 7.33 1.57 31.27
CA SER A 14 5.97 2.14 31.39
C SER A 14 5.83 3.58 30.84
N CYS A 15 6.92 4.29 30.55
CA CYS A 15 6.85 5.67 30.06
C CYS A 15 6.77 5.78 28.53
N LEU A 16 7.14 4.73 27.78
CA LEU A 16 7.13 4.73 26.31
C LEU A 16 5.81 4.28 25.66
N LEU A 17 4.86 3.75 26.45
CA LEU A 17 3.56 3.27 25.92
C LEU A 17 2.44 4.32 25.94
N LEU A 18 2.71 5.56 26.37
CA LEU A 18 1.69 6.63 26.45
C LEU A 18 1.68 7.59 25.27
N GLN A 19 2.50 7.38 24.22
CA GLN A 19 2.64 8.36 23.14
C GLN A 19 2.16 7.92 21.73
N GLN A 20 1.52 6.75 21.57
CA GLN A 20 1.04 6.29 20.24
C GLN A 20 -0.47 6.34 20.00
N ASN A 21 -1.27 6.91 20.91
CA ASN A 21 -2.71 7.08 20.67
C ASN A 21 -3.03 8.52 20.28
N ASN A 22 -2.82 8.91 19.01
CA ASN A 22 -3.50 10.05 18.38
C ASN A 22 -3.24 10.18 16.87
N ILE A 23 -3.52 9.14 16.07
CA ILE A 23 -3.73 9.33 14.61
C ILE A 23 -4.76 8.30 14.13
N VAL A 24 -6.06 8.58 14.26
CA VAL A 24 -7.11 8.23 13.27
C VAL A 24 -8.36 9.02 13.66
N LYS A 25 -8.61 10.14 12.98
CA LYS A 25 -9.95 10.68 12.72
C LYS A 25 -9.79 11.90 11.80
N ALA A 26 -9.92 11.67 10.48
CA ALA A 26 -10.54 12.60 9.52
C ALA A 26 -10.26 12.13 8.10
N PHE A 27 -11.12 11.27 7.54
CA PHE A 27 -11.46 11.34 6.12
C PHE A 27 -12.95 11.02 6.01
N GLY A 28 -13.74 12.06 6.22
CA GLY A 28 -15.16 12.08 5.92
C GLY A 28 -15.36 12.33 4.43
N THR A 29 -16.15 11.45 3.82
CA THR A 29 -16.85 11.69 2.56
C THR A 29 -17.73 12.93 2.66
N ASN A 30 -17.70 13.84 1.68
CA ASN A 30 -18.91 14.24 0.97
C ASN A 30 -18.68 15.23 -0.17
N ASN A 31 -19.50 15.02 -1.19
CA ASN A 31 -19.75 15.88 -2.33
C ASN A 31 -20.85 16.90 -1.98
N HIS A 32 -20.92 18.00 -2.75
CA HIS A 32 -21.99 19.01 -2.86
C HIS A 32 -22.05 20.29 -1.97
N ARG A 33 -21.83 21.42 -2.67
CA ARG A 33 -22.59 22.70 -2.73
C ARG A 33 -22.81 23.59 -1.47
N THR A 34 -22.31 24.83 -1.63
CA THR A 34 -22.89 26.16 -1.32
C THR A 34 -23.04 26.68 0.13
N THR A 35 -22.31 27.79 0.34
CA THR A 35 -22.67 29.07 1.03
C THR A 35 -22.88 29.12 2.55
N LYS A 36 -22.20 30.13 3.13
CA LYS A 36 -22.46 30.98 4.31
C LYS A 36 -21.51 30.82 5.50
N LEU A 37 -20.80 31.92 5.74
CA LEU A 37 -20.20 32.37 6.99
C LEU A 37 -21.22 32.39 8.14
N GLN A 38 -20.83 31.86 9.30
CA GLN A 38 -21.25 32.21 10.67
C GLN A 38 -20.33 31.42 11.62
N SER A 39 -19.37 32.01 12.35
CA SER A 39 -19.48 32.90 13.52
C SER A 39 -19.95 32.20 14.80
N ARG A 40 -19.10 32.33 15.84
CA ARG A 40 -19.37 32.35 17.32
C ARG A 40 -19.25 31.08 18.19
N THR A 41 -18.17 31.12 19.00
CA THR A 41 -18.08 31.08 20.48
C THR A 41 -18.69 29.92 21.30
N ASP A 42 -17.81 29.38 22.15
CA ASP A 42 -17.96 28.99 23.57
C ASP A 42 -19.12 28.08 24.00
N PHE A 43 -18.80 26.94 24.65
CA PHE A 43 -19.36 26.65 25.99
C PHE A 43 -18.62 25.53 26.73
N PHE A 44 -18.48 25.74 28.03
CA PHE A 44 -17.91 24.88 29.08
C PHE A 44 -18.73 23.59 29.30
N VAL A 45 -18.14 22.59 29.97
CA VAL A 45 -18.59 22.10 31.31
C VAL A 45 -17.80 20.84 31.70
N SER A 46 -17.13 20.95 32.85
CA SER A 46 -16.55 19.86 33.64
C SER A 46 -17.66 19.14 34.41
N VAL A 47 -17.72 17.81 34.33
CA VAL A 47 -18.48 16.97 35.27
C VAL A 47 -17.59 15.82 35.71
N GLY A 48 -17.22 15.82 36.99
CA GLY A 48 -16.62 14.68 37.66
C GLY A 48 -17.65 13.58 37.89
N ALA A 49 -17.30 12.35 37.55
CA ALA A 49 -18.07 11.16 37.86
C ALA A 49 -17.23 10.22 38.73
N ALA A 50 -17.78 9.88 39.90
CA ALA A 50 -17.26 8.87 40.79
C ALA A 50 -17.36 7.48 40.13
N VAL A 51 -16.24 6.79 39.98
CA VAL A 51 -16.18 5.44 39.40
C VAL A 51 -16.30 4.43 40.53
N SER A 52 -17.48 3.82 40.67
CA SER A 52 -17.69 2.61 41.45
C SER A 52 -16.97 1.45 40.77
N VAL A 53 -15.91 0.94 41.42
CA VAL A 53 -15.18 -0.26 40.99
C VAL A 53 -16.04 -1.48 41.31
N LEU A 54 -16.88 -1.89 40.36
CA LEU A 54 -17.55 -3.19 40.38
C LEU A 54 -16.51 -4.26 40.03
N LEU A 55 -16.21 -5.12 41.00
CA LEU A 55 -15.41 -6.34 40.85
C LEU A 55 -16.17 -7.33 39.94
N ALA A 56 -16.03 -7.16 38.63
CA ALA A 56 -16.45 -8.16 37.66
C ALA A 56 -15.41 -9.31 37.62
N PRO A 57 -15.85 -10.58 37.51
CA PRO A 57 -14.95 -11.72 37.35
C PRO A 57 -14.16 -11.58 36.05
N VAL A 58 -12.83 -11.67 36.16
CA VAL A 58 -11.91 -11.66 35.02
C VAL A 58 -12.12 -12.99 34.28
N GLU A 59 -12.91 -12.96 33.21
CA GLU A 59 -12.93 -14.05 32.25
C GLU A 59 -11.52 -14.18 31.66
N VAL A 60 -10.90 -15.33 31.89
CA VAL A 60 -9.60 -15.69 31.30
C VAL A 60 -9.83 -15.89 29.82
N ILE A 61 -9.70 -14.81 29.04
CA ILE A 61 -9.73 -14.85 27.58
C ILE A 61 -8.56 -15.73 27.15
N ALA A 62 -8.87 -16.93 26.68
CA ALA A 62 -7.88 -17.85 26.12
C ALA A 62 -7.11 -17.13 25.00
N LYS A 63 -5.79 -17.06 25.15
CA LYS A 63 -4.90 -16.45 24.15
C LYS A 63 -5.17 -17.13 22.80
N PRO A 64 -5.51 -16.39 21.74
CA PRO A 64 -5.76 -17.00 20.44
C PRO A 64 -4.54 -17.82 19.99
N PRO A 65 -4.75 -18.92 19.24
CA PRO A 65 -3.67 -19.76 18.75
C PRO A 65 -2.65 -18.87 18.02
N GLN A 66 -1.44 -18.83 18.56
CA GLN A 66 -0.37 -18.02 18.02
C GLN A 66 0.07 -18.70 16.72
N ALA A 67 -0.10 -18.01 15.58
CA ALA A 67 0.36 -18.49 14.28
C ALA A 67 1.81 -18.98 14.39
N SER A 68 2.09 -20.11 13.74
CA SER A 68 3.41 -20.72 13.85
C SER A 68 4.45 -19.82 13.17
N PRO A 69 5.71 -19.78 13.65
CA PRO A 69 6.78 -19.03 12.99
C PRO A 69 6.90 -19.36 11.50
N GLN A 70 6.68 -20.63 11.16
CA GLN A 70 6.77 -21.13 9.79
C GLN A 70 5.75 -20.49 8.84
N GLU A 71 4.49 -20.32 9.29
CA GLU A 71 3.46 -19.67 8.48
C GLU A 71 3.81 -18.21 8.15
N ASP A 72 4.44 -17.50 9.10
CA ASP A 72 4.89 -16.13 8.87
C ASP A 72 6.09 -16.07 7.91
N ILE A 73 7.06 -17.00 8.05
CA ILE A 73 8.20 -17.14 7.12
C ILE A 73 7.72 -17.47 5.70
N ASP A 74 6.75 -18.38 5.57
CA ASP A 74 6.17 -18.74 4.28
C ASP A 74 5.45 -17.54 3.64
N THR A 75 4.75 -16.73 4.44
CA THR A 75 4.14 -15.48 3.94
C THR A 75 5.20 -14.49 3.43
N ILE A 76 6.33 -14.36 4.14
CA ILE A 76 7.45 -13.49 3.73
C ILE A 76 8.06 -13.99 2.41
N ARG A 77 8.19 -15.32 2.25
CA ARG A 77 8.67 -15.95 1.00
C ARG A 77 7.69 -15.74 -0.16
N GLU A 78 6.40 -15.88 0.10
CA GLU A 78 5.36 -15.61 -0.90
C GLU A 78 5.36 -14.15 -1.35
N ALA A 79 5.58 -13.21 -0.43
CA ALA A 79 5.71 -11.79 -0.76
C ALA A 79 6.87 -11.52 -1.72
N LEU A 80 8.02 -12.18 -1.54
CA LEU A 80 9.16 -12.09 -2.47
C LEU A 80 8.82 -12.61 -3.88
N GLY A 81 8.17 -13.78 -3.95
CA GLY A 81 7.70 -14.34 -5.21
C GLY A 81 6.71 -13.40 -5.91
N THR A 82 5.81 -12.81 -5.14
CA THR A 82 4.82 -11.86 -5.65
C THR A 82 5.48 -10.60 -6.21
N LEU A 83 6.43 -9.99 -5.51
CA LEU A 83 7.15 -8.81 -6.01
C LEU A 83 7.87 -9.10 -7.33
N SER A 84 8.42 -10.30 -7.48
CA SER A 84 9.06 -10.75 -8.73
C SER A 84 8.04 -10.83 -9.86
N VAL A 85 6.90 -11.50 -9.63
CA VAL A 85 5.82 -11.62 -10.63
C VAL A 85 5.27 -10.25 -11.04
N LEU A 86 5.15 -9.31 -10.09
CA LEU A 86 4.70 -7.94 -10.38
C LEU A 86 5.68 -7.22 -11.31
N LEU A 87 6.98 -7.32 -11.06
CA LEU A 87 8.02 -6.68 -11.90
C LEU A 87 8.09 -7.32 -13.29
N ASP A 88 7.97 -8.65 -13.38
CA ASP A 88 7.97 -9.39 -14.65
C ASP A 88 6.74 -9.05 -15.52
N ASN A 89 5.62 -8.69 -14.87
CA ASN A 89 4.36 -8.33 -15.53
C ASN A 89 4.03 -6.84 -15.39
N TRP A 90 5.05 -5.99 -15.23
CA TRP A 90 4.88 -4.57 -14.90
C TRP A 90 3.96 -3.84 -15.89
N GLU A 91 4.17 -4.05 -17.20
CA GLU A 91 3.37 -3.39 -18.24
C GLU A 91 1.89 -3.79 -18.17
N LYS A 92 1.59 -5.07 -17.94
CA LYS A 92 0.20 -5.54 -17.79
C LYS A 92 -0.45 -5.02 -16.51
N ALA A 93 0.33 -4.86 -15.45
CA ALA A 93 -0.14 -4.34 -14.17
C ALA A 93 -0.39 -2.83 -14.20
N THR A 94 0.29 -2.10 -15.08
CA THR A 94 0.24 -0.63 -15.14
C THR A 94 -0.49 -0.08 -16.35
N VAL A 95 -0.66 -0.84 -17.44
CA VAL A 95 -1.31 -0.35 -18.66
C VAL A 95 -2.64 -1.08 -18.84
N GLU A 96 -3.73 -0.33 -18.69
CA GLU A 96 -5.09 -0.77 -18.97
C GLU A 96 -5.50 -0.26 -20.34
N CYS A 97 -5.53 -1.16 -21.33
CA CYS A 97 -5.96 -0.84 -22.68
C CYS A 97 -7.45 -1.15 -22.85
N ILE A 98 -8.23 -0.12 -23.16
CA ILE A 98 -9.65 -0.22 -23.47
C ILE A 98 -9.78 -0.09 -24.99
N PHE A 99 -10.39 -1.08 -25.63
CA PHE A 99 -10.81 -0.96 -27.03
C PHE A 99 -11.92 0.08 -27.06
N ALA A 100 -11.67 1.21 -27.74
CA ALA A 100 -12.45 2.44 -27.61
C ALA A 100 -13.97 2.20 -27.52
N ASP A 101 -14.54 2.54 -26.37
CA ASP A 101 -15.97 2.75 -26.22
C ASP A 101 -16.29 4.03 -27.00
N VAL A 102 -17.08 3.92 -28.06
CA VAL A 102 -17.41 5.05 -28.93
C VAL A 102 -18.06 6.15 -28.08
N PRO A 103 -17.51 7.38 -28.01
CA PRO A 103 -18.03 8.42 -27.15
C PRO A 103 -19.54 8.59 -27.35
N ARG A 104 -20.32 8.42 -26.29
CA ARG A 104 -21.80 8.43 -26.38
C ARG A 104 -22.36 9.77 -26.86
N GLU A 105 -21.59 10.85 -26.63
CA GLU A 105 -21.85 12.20 -27.15
C GLU A 105 -21.79 12.28 -28.69
N LEU A 106 -20.99 11.41 -29.31
CA LEU A 106 -20.97 11.20 -30.75
C LEU A 106 -22.12 10.29 -31.22
N LEU A 107 -22.94 9.72 -30.33
CA LEU A 107 -24.14 8.94 -30.69
C LEU A 107 -25.44 9.72 -30.43
N GLU A 108 -25.41 10.72 -29.56
CA GLU A 108 -26.56 11.53 -29.15
C GLU A 108 -26.76 12.75 -30.08
N SER A 109 -27.29 12.49 -31.28
CA SER A 109 -28.19 13.39 -32.01
C SER A 109 -27.67 14.80 -32.43
N LYS A 110 -27.06 14.89 -33.62
CA LYS A 110 -27.38 15.90 -34.68
C LYS A 110 -26.47 15.83 -35.91
N ASN A 111 -25.29 15.21 -35.82
CA ASN A 111 -24.33 15.15 -36.94
C ASN A 111 -24.10 13.72 -37.44
N LYS A 112 -25.18 12.95 -37.67
CA LYS A 112 -25.12 11.56 -38.14
C LYS A 112 -24.25 11.37 -39.39
N GLU A 113 -24.23 12.36 -40.28
CA GLU A 113 -23.44 12.35 -41.51
C GLU A 113 -21.94 12.59 -41.25
N GLN A 114 -21.57 13.56 -40.40
CA GLN A 114 -20.16 13.75 -40.01
C GLN A 114 -19.64 12.61 -39.15
N LEU A 115 -20.53 11.92 -38.43
CA LEU A 115 -20.22 10.70 -37.68
C LEU A 115 -19.96 9.53 -38.61
N LEU A 116 -20.75 9.37 -39.66
CA LEU A 116 -20.51 8.34 -40.68
C LEU A 116 -19.23 8.65 -41.48
N GLU A 117 -18.98 9.93 -41.80
CA GLU A 117 -17.75 10.34 -42.48
C GLU A 117 -16.53 10.09 -41.60
N LYS A 118 -16.49 10.60 -40.36
CA LYS A 118 -15.37 10.35 -39.44
C LYS A 118 -15.26 8.89 -39.00
N ALA A 119 -16.35 8.16 -38.81
CA ALA A 119 -16.29 6.72 -38.53
C ALA A 119 -15.81 5.92 -39.74
N SER A 120 -16.11 6.36 -40.97
CA SER A 120 -15.56 5.77 -42.20
C SER A 120 -14.06 6.04 -42.34
N THR A 121 -13.58 7.21 -41.90
CA THR A 121 -12.15 7.55 -41.92
C THR A 121 -11.37 6.93 -40.76
N PHE A 122 -12.01 6.69 -39.61
CA PHE A 122 -11.32 6.23 -38.40
C PHE A 122 -11.50 4.74 -38.06
N ALA A 123 -12.64 4.06 -38.29
CA ALA A 123 -12.88 2.84 -37.52
C ALA A 123 -13.99 1.83 -37.93
N LEU A 124 -14.47 1.73 -39.18
CA LEU A 124 -15.56 0.74 -39.45
C LEU A 124 -15.32 -0.42 -40.41
N PHE A 125 -14.25 -0.49 -41.20
CA PHE A 125 -14.05 -1.63 -42.13
C PHE A 125 -12.66 -2.24 -42.20
N ASP A 126 -11.63 -1.63 -41.61
CA ASP A 126 -10.39 -2.35 -41.41
C ASP A 126 -10.40 -3.00 -40.03
N LYS A 127 -10.71 -4.30 -39.97
CA LYS A 127 -10.61 -5.14 -38.76
C LYS A 127 -9.21 -5.10 -38.13
N SER A 128 -8.25 -4.48 -38.81
CA SER A 128 -6.86 -4.28 -38.40
C SER A 128 -6.60 -2.98 -37.62
N THR A 129 -7.55 -2.02 -37.56
CA THR A 129 -7.36 -0.71 -36.90
C THR A 129 -8.44 -0.38 -35.87
N SER A 130 -8.69 -1.27 -34.91
CA SER A 130 -9.37 -0.84 -33.68
C SER A 130 -8.46 0.14 -32.93
N VAL A 131 -8.90 1.38 -32.73
CA VAL A 131 -8.16 2.36 -31.91
C VAL A 131 -8.18 1.87 -30.47
N VAL A 132 -7.10 1.20 -30.05
CA VAL A 132 -6.90 0.78 -28.66
C VAL A 132 -6.43 2.00 -27.88
N SER A 133 -7.25 2.45 -26.94
CA SER A 133 -6.90 3.56 -26.06
C SER A 133 -6.30 2.98 -24.79
N CYS A 134 -4.98 3.10 -24.63
CA CYS A 134 -4.30 2.64 -23.43
C CYS A 134 -4.18 3.76 -22.41
N LYS A 135 -4.51 3.43 -21.15
CA LYS A 135 -4.35 4.31 -20.00
C LYS A 135 -3.44 3.66 -18.98
N THR A 136 -2.52 4.43 -18.44
CA THR A 136 -1.68 3.99 -17.33
C THR A 136 -2.45 4.10 -16.00
N SER A 137 -2.44 3.04 -15.20
CA SER A 137 -3.14 2.90 -13.92
C SER A 137 -2.18 2.39 -12.84
N ASN A 138 -2.24 2.99 -11.66
CA ASN A 138 -1.45 2.57 -10.49
C ASN A 138 -2.22 1.61 -9.57
N LYS A 139 -3.48 1.27 -9.90
CA LYS A 139 -4.38 0.56 -8.99
C LYS A 139 -3.86 -0.82 -8.60
N ILE A 140 -3.48 -1.62 -9.60
CA ILE A 140 -2.98 -2.99 -9.37
C ILE A 140 -1.69 -2.95 -8.56
N VAL A 141 -0.75 -2.05 -8.91
CA VAL A 141 0.50 -1.88 -8.15
C VAL A 141 0.22 -1.57 -6.67
N ARG A 142 -0.70 -0.65 -6.38
CA ARG A 142 -1.07 -0.28 -5.00
C ARG A 142 -1.75 -1.43 -4.24
N ASP A 143 -2.60 -2.19 -4.90
CA ASP A 143 -3.20 -3.39 -4.31
C ASP A 143 -2.12 -4.46 -4.02
N TYR A 144 -1.14 -4.63 -4.91
CA TYR A 144 -0.03 -5.55 -4.65
C TYR A 144 0.83 -5.14 -3.46
N LEU A 145 1.09 -3.83 -3.31
CA LEU A 145 1.89 -3.28 -2.19
C LEU A 145 1.20 -3.38 -0.82
N GLY A 146 -0.06 -3.79 -0.74
CA GLY A 146 -0.76 -3.90 0.54
C GLY A 146 -1.27 -2.58 1.12
N VAL A 147 -1.03 -1.45 0.45
CA VAL A 147 -1.34 -0.10 0.97
C VAL A 147 -2.83 0.20 0.98
N THR A 148 -3.62 -0.55 0.20
CA THR A 148 -5.09 -0.47 0.18
C THR A 148 -5.74 -1.43 1.19
N GLY A 149 -4.94 -2.16 1.99
CA GLY A 149 -5.41 -3.22 2.88
C GLY A 149 -5.81 -4.51 2.15
N LYS A 150 -5.55 -4.59 0.85
CA LYS A 150 -5.73 -5.79 0.02
C LYS A 150 -4.37 -6.23 -0.50
N GLY A 151 -4.27 -7.49 -0.88
CA GLY A 151 -3.09 -8.04 -1.56
C GLY A 151 -2.10 -8.77 -0.64
N PRO A 152 -1.03 -9.31 -1.24
CA PRO A 152 -0.13 -10.27 -0.60
C PRO A 152 0.89 -9.60 0.34
N LEU A 153 1.22 -8.32 0.14
CA LEU A 153 2.17 -7.60 1.00
C LEU A 153 1.54 -7.03 2.29
N VAL A 154 0.24 -7.25 2.51
CA VAL A 154 -0.47 -6.73 3.68
C VAL A 154 0.13 -7.28 4.98
N ASN A 155 0.60 -6.38 5.84
CA ASN A 155 1.21 -6.68 7.15
C ASN A 155 2.49 -7.55 7.08
N VAL A 156 3.17 -7.65 5.92
CA VAL A 156 4.44 -8.39 5.82
C VAL A 156 5.51 -7.76 6.72
N ASP A 157 5.54 -6.43 6.81
CA ASP A 157 6.35 -5.65 7.75
C ASP A 157 6.17 -6.09 9.21
N LYS A 158 4.91 -6.25 9.65
CA LYS A 158 4.58 -6.69 11.00
C LYS A 158 4.98 -8.13 11.24
N LYS A 159 4.83 -9.00 10.23
CA LYS A 159 5.23 -10.41 10.32
C LYS A 159 6.75 -10.56 10.47
N MET A 160 7.54 -9.78 9.74
CA MET A 160 9.01 -9.77 9.88
C MET A 160 9.48 -9.32 11.26
N LEU A 161 8.74 -8.41 11.91
CA LEU A 161 9.06 -7.92 13.25
C LEU A 161 8.49 -8.77 14.38
N LYS A 162 7.79 -9.87 14.07
CA LYS A 162 7.30 -10.78 15.11
C LYS A 162 8.48 -11.47 15.79
N ARG A 163 8.45 -11.46 17.13
CA ARG A 163 9.43 -12.16 17.96
C ARG A 163 9.61 -13.63 17.58
N SER A 164 8.53 -14.32 17.20
CA SER A 164 8.57 -15.71 16.77
C SER A 164 9.44 -15.95 15.53
N VAL A 165 9.52 -14.98 14.61
CA VAL A 165 10.37 -15.04 13.41
C VAL A 165 11.79 -14.63 13.76
N VAL A 166 11.96 -13.58 14.57
CA VAL A 166 13.28 -13.11 14.99
C VAL A 166 14.03 -14.13 15.83
N ASP A 167 13.33 -14.82 16.75
CA ASP A 167 13.91 -15.84 17.63
C ASP A 167 14.43 -17.07 16.85
N THR A 168 14.13 -17.22 15.56
CA THR A 168 14.73 -18.28 14.73
C THR A 168 16.17 -17.94 14.35
N LEU A 169 16.56 -16.67 14.29
CA LEU A 169 17.93 -16.28 13.95
C LEU A 169 18.87 -16.60 15.14
N ALA A 170 19.75 -17.57 14.96
CA ALA A 170 20.67 -18.04 16.01
C ALA A 170 21.88 -17.12 16.22
N ASP A 171 22.35 -16.47 15.15
CA ASP A 171 23.58 -15.68 15.15
C ASP A 171 23.31 -14.18 15.32
N ILE A 172 24.11 -13.53 16.18
CA ILE A 172 23.98 -12.09 16.50
C ILE A 172 24.29 -11.22 15.28
N ASP A 173 25.28 -11.59 14.47
CA ASP A 173 25.66 -10.83 13.28
C ASP A 173 24.58 -10.88 12.18
N ASP A 174 23.90 -12.03 12.06
CA ASP A 174 22.75 -12.19 11.16
C ASP A 174 21.54 -11.36 11.65
N LEU A 175 21.39 -11.16 12.97
CA LEU A 175 20.33 -10.33 13.55
C LEU A 175 20.47 -8.84 13.21
N GLU A 176 21.68 -8.27 13.30
CA GLU A 176 21.92 -6.87 12.93
C GLU A 176 21.66 -6.65 11.43
N THR A 177 22.18 -7.57 10.60
CA THR A 177 21.94 -7.56 9.15
C THR A 177 20.45 -7.67 8.83
N TYR A 178 19.73 -8.54 9.52
CA TYR A 178 18.29 -8.73 9.36
C TYR A 178 17.52 -7.43 9.60
N TYR A 179 17.74 -6.74 10.73
CA TYR A 179 17.05 -5.49 11.03
C TYR A 179 17.38 -4.37 10.04
N SER A 180 18.65 -4.28 9.61
CA SER A 180 19.09 -3.33 8.58
C SER A 180 18.33 -3.56 7.27
N GLU A 181 18.19 -4.81 6.82
CA GLU A 181 17.43 -5.13 5.61
C GLU A 181 15.92 -4.95 5.76
N VAL A 182 15.35 -5.23 6.94
CA VAL A 182 13.94 -4.95 7.23
C VAL A 182 13.66 -3.45 7.13
N GLU A 183 14.55 -2.61 7.64
CA GLU A 183 14.41 -1.16 7.54
C GLU A 183 14.49 -0.69 6.08
N LYS A 184 15.49 -1.16 5.31
CA LYS A 184 15.61 -0.85 3.87
C LYS A 184 14.37 -1.26 3.09
N PHE A 185 13.82 -2.45 3.37
CA PHE A 185 12.56 -2.90 2.79
C PHE A 185 11.42 -1.94 3.10
N GLN A 186 11.23 -1.55 4.37
CA GLN A 186 10.17 -0.63 4.79
C GLN A 186 10.30 0.75 4.14
N GLN A 187 11.52 1.28 4.06
CA GLN A 187 11.81 2.53 3.37
C GLN A 187 11.52 2.42 1.87
N ALA A 188 11.92 1.33 1.22
CA ALA A 188 11.68 1.08 -0.20
C ALA A 188 10.18 0.95 -0.53
N ILE A 189 9.42 0.16 0.24
CA ILE A 189 7.96 0.05 0.08
C ILE A 189 7.26 1.39 0.31
N SER A 190 7.71 2.18 1.29
CA SER A 190 7.18 3.53 1.54
C SER A 190 7.42 4.47 0.36
N ARG A 191 8.64 4.45 -0.22
CA ARG A 191 8.97 5.20 -1.46
C ARG A 191 8.12 4.74 -2.64
N ALA A 192 7.97 3.43 -2.84
CA ALA A 192 7.12 2.87 -3.89
C ALA A 192 5.65 3.26 -3.74
N SER A 193 5.13 3.25 -2.51
CA SER A 193 3.76 3.67 -2.19
C SER A 193 3.53 5.14 -2.51
N ALA A 194 4.47 6.01 -2.13
CA ALA A 194 4.39 7.45 -2.41
C ALA A 194 4.46 7.73 -3.91
N ALA A 195 5.44 7.16 -4.61
CA ALA A 195 5.60 7.33 -6.06
C ALA A 195 4.39 6.81 -6.84
N SER A 196 3.89 5.61 -6.48
CA SER A 196 2.68 5.06 -7.10
C SER A 196 1.45 5.92 -6.83
N TYR A 197 1.30 6.50 -5.63
CA TYR A 197 0.20 7.42 -5.33
C TYR A 197 0.25 8.64 -6.25
N THR A 198 1.41 9.30 -6.32
CA THR A 198 1.64 10.48 -7.17
C THR A 198 1.34 10.20 -8.63
N ALA A 199 1.70 9.02 -9.14
CA ALA A 199 1.38 8.62 -10.51
C ALA A 199 -0.13 8.59 -10.80
N GLY A 200 -0.97 8.24 -9.81
CA GLY A 200 -2.41 8.20 -9.99
C GLY A 200 -3.11 9.55 -9.88
N VAL A 201 -2.48 10.54 -9.24
CA VAL A 201 -3.10 11.85 -8.95
C VAL A 201 -2.49 13.02 -9.72
N SER A 202 -1.23 12.90 -10.18
CA SER A 202 -0.45 14.03 -10.72
C SER A 202 0.18 13.77 -12.08
N ASP A 203 0.29 12.53 -12.56
CA ASP A 203 0.76 12.27 -13.93
C ASP A 203 -0.38 12.52 -14.92
N PHE A 204 -0.38 13.71 -15.53
CA PHE A 204 -1.21 14.02 -16.70
C PHE A 204 -0.91 13.09 -17.90
N ASP A 205 0.20 12.35 -17.86
CA ASP A 205 0.49 11.24 -18.79
C ASP A 205 -0.53 10.09 -18.67
N SER A 206 -1.17 9.90 -17.51
CA SER A 206 -2.29 8.97 -17.37
C SER A 206 -3.59 9.45 -18.04
N ILE A 207 -3.63 10.70 -18.52
CA ILE A 207 -4.76 11.31 -19.24
C ILE A 207 -4.51 11.29 -20.76
N ASN A 208 -3.25 11.27 -21.19
CA ASN A 208 -2.89 11.16 -22.59
C ASN A 208 -2.99 9.70 -23.04
N ASN A 209 -4.08 9.36 -23.73
CA ASN A 209 -4.19 8.08 -24.42
C ASN A 209 -3.05 7.96 -25.43
N PHE A 210 -2.24 6.90 -25.31
CA PHE A 210 -1.15 6.62 -26.24
C PHE A 210 -1.47 5.39 -27.08
N GLU A 211 -0.90 5.36 -28.29
CA GLU A 211 -0.98 4.18 -29.16
C GLU A 211 -0.23 3.02 -28.52
N GLN A 212 -0.79 1.82 -28.62
CA GLN A 212 -0.17 0.59 -28.11
C GLN A 212 1.25 0.43 -28.68
N GLY A 213 2.24 0.31 -27.80
CA GLY A 213 3.66 0.14 -28.17
C GLY A 213 4.49 1.43 -28.21
N LYS A 214 3.88 2.61 -28.02
CA LYS A 214 4.63 3.86 -27.78
C LYS A 214 4.77 4.10 -26.28
N GLN A 215 5.99 3.95 -25.77
CA GLN A 215 6.33 4.26 -24.37
C GLN A 215 6.37 5.78 -24.17
N SER A 216 5.76 6.29 -23.10
CA SER A 216 6.01 7.69 -22.70
C SER A 216 7.46 7.80 -22.23
N SER A 217 8.23 8.66 -22.89
CA SER A 217 9.69 8.67 -22.82
C SER A 217 10.25 9.47 -21.63
N GLY A 218 9.67 9.32 -20.44
CA GLY A 218 10.06 10.08 -19.24
C GLY A 218 10.23 9.24 -17.99
N ASP A 219 11.04 9.72 -17.03
CA ASP A 219 11.12 9.20 -15.65
C ASP A 219 9.78 9.44 -14.91
N SER A 220 8.76 8.67 -15.29
CA SER A 220 7.43 8.75 -14.68
C SER A 220 7.49 8.36 -13.20
N ASN A 221 6.49 8.79 -12.43
CA ASN A 221 6.39 8.37 -11.03
C ASN A 221 6.21 6.83 -10.91
N LEU A 222 5.67 6.18 -11.94
CA LEU A 222 5.59 4.72 -11.99
C LEU A 222 6.94 4.05 -12.19
N GLU A 223 7.82 4.60 -13.02
CA GLU A 223 9.18 4.06 -13.14
C GLU A 223 9.98 4.25 -11.84
N GLN A 224 9.79 5.35 -11.13
CA GLN A 224 10.35 5.52 -9.78
C GLN A 224 9.77 4.49 -8.80
N ALA A 225 8.46 4.23 -8.86
CA ALA A 225 7.83 3.18 -8.05
C ALA A 225 8.40 1.80 -8.37
N LYS A 226 8.62 1.49 -9.66
CA LYS A 226 9.21 0.24 -10.13
C LYS A 226 10.61 0.02 -9.54
N ARG A 227 11.47 1.03 -9.60
CA ARG A 227 12.83 0.96 -9.01
C ARG A 227 12.78 0.74 -7.50
N ALA A 228 11.92 1.47 -6.79
CA ALA A 228 11.73 1.28 -5.35
C ALA A 228 11.17 -0.12 -4.99
N ILE A 229 10.34 -0.72 -5.86
CA ILE A 229 9.88 -2.10 -5.69
C ILE A 229 11.02 -3.09 -5.91
N ASP A 230 11.90 -2.84 -6.87
CA ASP A 230 13.09 -3.68 -7.07
C ASP A 230 14.05 -3.59 -5.86
N ASP A 231 14.29 -2.40 -5.32
CA ASP A 231 15.04 -2.21 -4.06
C ASP A 231 14.40 -3.05 -2.93
N ALA A 232 13.08 -3.00 -2.78
CA ALA A 232 12.36 -3.77 -1.77
C ALA A 232 12.52 -5.29 -2.00
N LYS A 233 12.44 -5.75 -3.24
CA LYS A 233 12.66 -7.16 -3.62
C LYS A 233 14.08 -7.62 -3.24
N GLN A 234 15.09 -6.79 -3.49
CA GLN A 234 16.48 -7.10 -3.17
C GLN A 234 16.66 -7.28 -1.65
N SER A 235 16.19 -6.34 -0.83
CA SER A 235 16.25 -6.48 0.63
C SER A 235 15.46 -7.69 1.13
N LEU A 236 14.26 -7.93 0.58
CA LEU A 236 13.46 -9.10 0.95
C LEU A 236 14.12 -10.43 0.57
N SER A 237 14.87 -10.46 -0.52
CA SER A 237 15.67 -11.63 -0.91
C SER A 237 16.78 -11.93 0.09
N VAL A 238 17.43 -10.90 0.63
CA VAL A 238 18.45 -11.07 1.68
C VAL A 238 17.80 -11.57 2.97
N ILE A 239 16.67 -10.97 3.37
CA ILE A 239 15.88 -11.41 4.53
C ILE A 239 15.51 -12.89 4.43
N VAL A 240 14.96 -13.33 3.30
CA VAL A 240 14.58 -14.73 3.08
C VAL A 240 15.80 -15.66 3.10
N SER A 241 16.95 -15.20 2.58
CA SER A 241 18.21 -15.96 2.66
C SER A 241 18.64 -16.20 4.11
N LEU A 242 18.59 -15.16 4.97
CA LEU A 242 18.91 -15.28 6.39
C LEU A 242 17.95 -16.24 7.11
N LEU A 243 16.65 -16.16 6.82
CA LEU A 243 15.63 -17.03 7.42
C LEU A 243 15.70 -18.49 6.96
N ASN A 244 16.30 -18.79 5.81
CA ASN A 244 16.48 -20.16 5.31
C ASN A 244 17.75 -20.84 5.83
N LYS A 245 18.67 -20.10 6.49
CA LYS A 245 19.85 -20.69 7.12
C LYS A 245 19.52 -21.46 8.40
N THR A 246 18.32 -21.22 8.95
CA THR A 246 17.84 -21.81 10.20
C THR A 246 17.30 -23.22 10.00
#